data_AF-A0A537T7R1-F1
#
_entry.id   AF-A0A537T7R1-F1
#
_cell.length_a   1.000
_cell.length_b   1.000
_cell.length_c   1.000
_cell.angle_alpha   90.00
_cell.angle_beta   90.00
_cell.angle_gamma   90.00
#
_symmetry.space_group_name_H-M   'P 1'
#
loop_
_entity.id
_entity.type
_entity.pdbx_description
1 polymer ?
#
loop_
_entity_poly.entity_id
_entity_poly.type
_entity_poly.pdbx_seq_one_letter_code
_entity_poly.pdbx_strand_id
1 'polypeptide(L)'
;MPRVVGIDHLVLSVGDFARSKEFYRKLLGFLGFKLKHEYADMAGWSNGKTLFWIAAAEAAPGQKEEIDWDHEFKRRSRVQGHWPRSSPAS
;
A
#
# COMPACT_ATOMS: atom_id res chain seq x y z
N MET A 1 -1.87 -17.91 22.48
CA MET A 1 -0.65 -17.99 21.63
C MET A 1 -0.91 -17.21 20.35
N PRO A 2 -0.09 -16.21 19.98
CA PRO A 2 -0.25 -15.49 18.72
C PRO A 2 0.00 -16.42 17.52
N ARG A 3 -0.80 -16.28 16.47
CA ARG A 3 -0.72 -17.08 15.23
C ARG A 3 -0.70 -16.15 14.03
N VAL A 4 0.18 -16.41 13.06
CA VAL A 4 0.16 -15.76 11.75
C VAL A 4 -1.05 -16.27 10.97
N VAL A 5 -1.98 -15.38 10.63
CA VAL A 5 -3.21 -15.70 9.88
C VAL A 5 -3.15 -15.29 8.41
N GLY A 6 -2.19 -14.44 8.05
CA GLY A 6 -2.00 -13.90 6.71
C GLY A 6 -1.15 -12.63 6.75
N ILE A 7 -0.89 -12.06 5.58
CA ILE A 7 -0.27 -10.74 5.43
C ILE A 7 -1.42 -9.76 5.17
N ASP A 8 -1.61 -8.81 6.10
CA ASP A 8 -2.62 -7.76 5.98
C ASP A 8 -2.22 -6.73 4.90
N HIS A 9 -0.98 -6.25 4.94
CA HIS A 9 -0.47 -5.31 3.97
C HIS A 9 1.03 -5.47 3.67
N LEU A 10 1.44 -5.05 2.49
CA LEU A 10 2.84 -4.95 2.05
C LEU A 10 3.04 -3.66 1.27
N VAL A 11 4.17 -2.98 1.49
CA VAL A 11 4.59 -1.79 0.76
C VAL A 11 5.97 -2.03 0.17
N LEU A 12 6.13 -1.82 -1.14
CA LEU A 12 7.42 -1.94 -1.84
C LEU A 12 7.85 -0.58 -2.39
N SER A 13 9.07 -0.16 -2.05
CA SER A 13 9.71 0.97 -2.72
C SER A 13 10.25 0.54 -4.09
N VAL A 14 9.95 1.30 -5.15
CA VAL A 14 10.31 0.99 -6.54
C VAL A 14 11.12 2.13 -7.17
N GLY A 15 12.14 1.79 -7.96
CA GLY A 15 13.03 2.80 -8.56
C GLY A 15 12.40 3.62 -9.69
N ASP A 16 11.59 2.99 -10.54
CA ASP A 16 10.82 3.67 -11.61
C ASP A 16 9.34 3.39 -11.38
N PHE A 17 8.65 4.37 -10.80
CA PHE A 17 7.25 4.22 -10.41
C PHE A 17 6.33 3.97 -11.61
N ALA A 18 6.51 4.68 -12.72
CA ALA A 18 5.64 4.54 -13.89
C ALA A 18 5.77 3.14 -14.50
N ARG A 19 7.00 2.66 -14.68
CA ARG A 19 7.26 1.32 -15.20
C ARG A 19 6.77 0.23 -14.26
N SER A 20 7.03 0.37 -12.96
CA SER A 20 6.57 -0.58 -11.95
C SER A 20 5.04 -0.59 -11.84
N LYS A 21 4.37 0.55 -11.90
CA LYS A 21 2.90 0.63 -11.86
C LYS A 21 2.28 -0.16 -12.99
N GLU A 22 2.77 -0.02 -14.23
CA GLU A 22 2.25 -0.78 -15.36
C GLU A 22 2.49 -2.29 -15.24
N PHE A 23 3.64 -2.69 -14.71
CA PHE A 23 3.94 -4.09 -14.42
C PHE A 23 2.97 -4.66 -13.37
N TYR A 24 2.88 -4.02 -12.20
CA TYR A 24 2.05 -4.50 -11.09
C TYR A 24 0.56 -4.40 -11.42
N ARG A 25 0.11 -3.43 -12.22
CA ARG A 25 -1.27 -3.37 -12.71
C ARG A 25 -1.67 -4.64 -13.46
N LYS A 26 -0.81 -5.14 -14.35
CA LYS A 26 -1.05 -6.38 -15.11
C LYS A 26 -0.99 -7.61 -14.22
N LEU A 27 0.06 -7.72 -13.40
CA LEU A 27 0.27 -8.87 -12.52
C LEU A 27 -0.85 -8.99 -11.47
N LEU A 28 -1.12 -7.92 -10.73
CA LEU A 28 -2.12 -7.90 -9.68
C LEU A 28 -3.53 -8.03 -10.24
N GLY A 29 -3.80 -7.43 -11.42
CA GLY A 29 -5.04 -7.66 -12.14
C GLY A 29 -5.27 -9.14 -12.48
N PHE A 30 -4.24 -9.84 -12.98
CA PHE A 30 -4.29 -11.29 -13.22
C PHE A 30 -4.55 -12.09 -11.93
N LEU A 31 -3.97 -11.67 -10.80
CA LEU A 31 -4.15 -12.31 -9.49
C LEU A 31 -5.45 -11.93 -8.76
N GLY A 32 -6.34 -11.15 -9.39
CA GLY A 32 -7.64 -10.77 -8.81
C GLY A 32 -7.60 -9.61 -7.82
N PHE A 33 -6.48 -8.89 -7.74
CA PHE A 33 -6.38 -7.65 -6.99
C PHE A 33 -6.98 -6.49 -7.81
N LYS A 34 -7.68 -5.57 -7.13
CA LYS A 34 -8.29 -4.39 -7.73
C LYS A 34 -7.54 -3.14 -7.28
N LEU A 35 -7.26 -2.24 -8.21
CA LEU A 35 -6.69 -0.93 -7.87
C LEU A 35 -7.69 -0.16 -7.00
N LYS A 36 -7.24 0.33 -5.84
CA LYS A 36 -8.07 1.05 -4.86
C LYS A 36 -7.63 2.49 -4.68
N HIS A 37 -6.33 2.72 -4.79
CA HIS A 37 -5.73 4.02 -4.56
C HIS A 37 -4.66 4.27 -5.61
N GLU A 38 -4.66 5.47 -6.16
CA GLU A 38 -3.67 5.92 -7.13
C GLU A 38 -3.29 7.36 -6.79
N TYR A 39 -2.00 7.57 -6.59
CA TYR A 39 -1.37 8.86 -6.33
C TYR A 39 -0.22 9.05 -7.33
N ALA A 40 0.39 10.25 -7.33
CA ALA A 40 1.46 10.58 -8.26
C ALA A 40 2.71 9.68 -8.09
N ASP A 41 2.99 9.28 -6.85
CA ASP A 41 4.19 8.56 -6.40
C ASP A 41 3.86 7.19 -5.80
N MET A 42 2.58 6.81 -5.67
CA MET A 42 2.16 5.59 -5.01
C MET A 42 0.92 4.97 -5.66
N ALA A 43 0.82 3.65 -5.63
CA ALA A 43 -0.37 2.93 -6.09
C ALA A 43 -0.64 1.73 -5.18
N GLY A 44 -1.93 1.48 -4.90
CA GLY A 44 -2.39 0.45 -3.97
C GLY A 44 -3.49 -0.42 -4.55
N TRP A 45 -3.33 -1.73 -4.45
CA TRP A 45 -4.31 -2.74 -4.87
C TRP A 45 -4.76 -3.61 -3.71
N SER A 46 -6.00 -4.10 -3.76
CA SER A 46 -6.53 -5.05 -2.77
C SER A 46 -7.32 -6.19 -3.40
N ASN A 47 -7.20 -7.39 -2.83
CA ASN A 47 -8.05 -8.55 -3.13
C ASN A 47 -9.14 -8.80 -2.05
N GLY A 48 -9.35 -7.84 -1.14
CA GLY A 48 -10.27 -7.95 -0.01
C GLY A 48 -9.71 -8.64 1.24
N LYS A 49 -8.49 -9.19 1.17
CA LYS A 49 -7.77 -9.78 2.32
C LYS A 49 -6.41 -9.15 2.57
N THR A 50 -5.71 -8.79 1.49
CA THR A 50 -4.38 -8.19 1.53
C THR A 50 -4.39 -6.89 0.75
N LEU A 51 -3.65 -5.91 1.25
CA LEU A 51 -3.40 -4.63 0.60
C LEU A 51 -1.94 -4.56 0.12
N PHE A 52 -1.75 -4.37 -1.19
CA PHE A 52 -0.43 -4.34 -1.82
C PHE A 52 -0.14 -2.95 -2.36
N TRP A 53 0.96 -2.35 -1.93
CA TRP A 53 1.38 -1.02 -2.36
C TRP A 53 2.74 -1.03 -3.05
N ILE A 54 2.87 -0.12 -4.00
CA ILE A 54 4.17 0.37 -4.46
C ILE A 54 4.28 1.87 -4.21
N ALA A 55 5.47 2.33 -3.89
CA ALA A 55 5.81 3.73 -3.72
C ALA A 55 7.12 4.03 -4.47
N ALA A 56 7.25 5.20 -5.09
CA ALA A 56 8.52 5.65 -5.64
C ALA A 56 9.57 5.66 -4.52
N ALA A 57 10.70 5.00 -4.73
CA ALA A 57 11.86 5.18 -3.88
C ALA A 57 12.34 6.62 -4.11
N GLU A 58 12.22 7.50 -3.13
CA GLU A 58 12.74 8.86 -3.24
C GLU A 58 14.20 8.79 -3.71
N ALA A 59 14.51 9.49 -4.80
CA ALA A 59 15.86 9.62 -5.32
C ALA A 59 16.64 10.59 -4.42
N ALA A 60 16.86 10.24 -3.15
CA ALA A 60 17.73 10.98 -2.24
C ALA A 60 18.59 10.00 -1.43
N PRO A 61 19.93 10.07 -1.53
CA PRO A 61 20.80 9.30 -0.68
C PRO A 61 20.75 9.89 0.74
N GLY A 62 20.22 9.15 1.71
CA GLY A 62 20.50 9.43 3.13
C GLY A 62 19.35 9.41 4.12
N GLN A 63 18.10 9.18 3.73
CA GLN A 63 17.00 9.11 4.71
C GLN A 63 16.31 7.75 4.69
N LYS A 64 16.97 6.77 5.33
CA LYS A 64 16.27 5.61 5.92
C LYS A 64 15.61 6.09 7.21
N GLU A 65 14.62 6.97 7.09
CA GLU A 65 13.63 7.04 8.14
C GLU A 65 12.73 5.84 7.92
N GLU A 66 12.48 5.08 8.98
CA GLU A 66 11.37 4.14 9.02
C GLU A 66 10.10 4.97 8.85
N ILE A 67 9.76 5.26 7.59
CA ILE A 67 8.52 5.93 7.25
C ILE A 67 7.46 4.95 7.70
N ASP A 68 6.81 5.27 8.81
CA ASP A 68 5.58 4.62 9.25
C ASP A 68 4.54 4.91 8.17
N TRP A 69 4.55 4.06 7.15
CA TRP A 69 3.67 4.15 6.01
C TRP A 69 2.21 4.05 6.45
N ASP A 70 1.90 3.43 7.60
CA ASP A 70 0.54 3.43 8.17
C ASP A 70 0.16 4.84 8.65
N HIS A 71 1.06 5.56 9.33
CA HIS A 71 0.79 6.93 9.76
C HIS A 71 0.79 7.94 8.61
N GLU A 72 1.71 7.86 7.65
CA GLU A 72 1.70 8.69 6.44
C GLU A 72 0.44 8.43 5.61
N PHE A 73 0.04 7.17 5.48
CA PHE A 73 -1.20 6.78 4.81
C PHE A 73 -2.42 7.32 5.54
N LYS A 74 -2.50 7.21 6.87
CA LYS A 74 -3.58 7.82 7.68
C LYS A 74 -3.62 9.35 7.53
N ARG A 75 -2.47 10.00 7.42
CA ARG A 75 -2.37 11.45 7.22
C ARG A 75 -2.90 11.86 5.84
N ARG A 76 -2.48 11.17 4.78
CA ARG A 76 -2.90 11.45 3.39
C ARG A 76 -4.35 11.03 3.12
N SER A 77 -4.82 9.93 3.71
CA SER A 77 -6.21 9.44 3.59
C SER A 77 -7.22 10.25 4.43
N ARG A 78 -6.81 10.97 5.48
CA ARG A 78 -7.69 11.91 6.20
C ARG A 78 -8.20 13.05 5.28
N VAL A 79 -7.52 13.31 4.16
CA VAL A 79 -7.96 14.27 3.13
C VAL A 79 -9.01 13.66 2.17
N GLN A 80 -9.15 12.32 2.12
CA GLN A 80 -10.15 11.60 1.33
C GLN A 80 -10.86 10.51 2.17
N GLY A 81 -11.83 10.92 2.98
CA GLY A 81 -12.99 10.11 3.40
C GLY A 81 -12.81 8.66 3.87
N HIS A 82 -12.83 8.47 5.20
CA HIS A 82 -13.40 7.35 5.96
C HIS A 82 -13.01 5.89 5.58
N TRP A 83 -12.13 5.29 6.39
CA TRP A 83 -12.00 3.83 6.52
C TRP A 83 -12.74 3.37 7.78
N PRO A 84 -13.58 2.31 7.72
CA PRO A 84 -14.26 1.80 8.91
C PRO A 84 -13.25 1.16 9.85
N ARG A 85 -13.21 1.63 11.10
CA ARG A 85 -12.58 0.88 12.19
C ARG A 85 -13.37 -0.39 12.40
N SER A 86 -12.77 -1.54 12.13
CA SER A 86 -13.25 -2.80 12.68
C SER A 86 -13.15 -2.70 14.21
N SER A 87 -14.30 -2.57 14.88
CA SER A 87 -14.37 -2.66 16.33
C SER A 87 -13.85 -4.02 16.78
N PRO A 88 -13.01 -4.09 17.83
CA PRO A 88 -12.71 -5.37 18.46
C PRO A 88 -14.00 -5.92 19.06
N ALA A 89 -14.36 -7.15 18.68
CA ALA A 89 -15.47 -7.87 19.28
C ALA A 89 -15.23 -7.98 20.80
N SER A 90 -16.26 -7.62 21.57
CA SER A 90 -16.34 -7.80 23.02
C SER A 90 -16.58 -9.26 23.40
#